data_AF-E6QLW1-F1
#
_entry.id   AF-E6QLW1-F1
#
_cell.length_a   1.000
_cell.length_b   1.000
_cell.length_c   1.000
_cell.angle_alpha   90.00
_cell.angle_beta   90.00
_cell.angle_gamma   90.00
#
_symmetry.space_group_name_H-M   'P 1'
#
loop_
_entity.id
_entity.type
_entity.pdbx_description
1 polymer ?
#
loop_
_entity_poly.entity_id
_entity_poly.type
_entity_poly.pdbx_seq_one_letter_code
_entity_poly.pdbx_strand_id
1 'polypeptide(L)' 'MRTEKDKGLINKSADCADLLSNSLQAMVSADDLLLGEMAAALLNDARVLNNKLERIRYLVTSATEGDAG' A
#
# COMPACT_ATOMS: atom_id res chain seq x y z
N MET A 1 9.06 -20.03 12.20
CA MET A 1 9.15 -18.59 12.52
C MET A 1 9.42 -17.78 11.25
N ARG A 2 8.37 -17.33 10.57
CA ARG A 2 8.43 -16.36 9.46
C ARG A 2 7.87 -14.98 9.87
N THR A 3 7.41 -14.81 11.11
CA THR A 3 6.30 -13.89 11.39
C THR A 3 6.68 -12.43 11.63
N GLU A 4 7.68 -12.09 12.46
CA GLU A 4 7.94 -10.69 12.82
C GLU A 4 8.70 -9.89 11.75
N LYS A 5 9.66 -10.54 11.06
CA LYS A 5 10.35 -9.91 9.93
C LYS A 5 9.40 -9.63 8.78
N ASP A 6 8.51 -10.60 8.46
CA ASP A 6 7.56 -10.46 7.36
C ASP A 6 6.50 -9.40 7.69
N LYS A 7 5.99 -9.35 8.92
CA LYS A 7 5.12 -8.25 9.40
C LYS A 7 5.80 -6.89 9.25
N GLY A 8 7.07 -6.78 9.64
CA GLY A 8 7.84 -5.54 9.49
C GLY A 8 8.01 -5.10 8.03
N LEU A 9 8.20 -6.04 7.10
CA LEU A 9 8.28 -5.75 5.67
C LEU A 9 6.91 -5.36 5.07
N ILE A 10 5.83 -6.01 5.51
CA ILE A 10 4.46 -5.68 5.08
C ILE A 10 4.08 -4.26 5.52
N ASN A 11 4.36 -3.89 6.78
CA ASN A 11 4.06 -2.55 7.28
C ASN A 11 4.83 -1.48 6.51
N LYS A 12 6.14 -1.67 6.32
CA LYS A 12 6.96 -0.74 5.51
C LYS A 12 6.44 -0.60 4.07
N SER A 13 5.97 -1.70 3.48
CA SER A 13 5.40 -1.67 2.13
C SER A 13 4.09 -0.88 2.09
N ALA A 14 3.24 -1.01 3.11
CA ALA A 14 1.99 -0.24 3.22
C ALA A 14 2.28 1.26 3.40
N ASP A 15 3.20 1.61 4.30
CA ASP A 15 3.64 3.00 4.51
C ASP A 15 4.18 3.62 3.22
N CYS A 16 4.98 2.86 2.44
CA CYS A 16 5.46 3.32 1.14
C CYS A 16 4.33 3.53 0.11
N ALA A 17 3.30 2.67 0.11
CA ALA A 17 2.16 2.80 -0.79
C ALA A 17 1.32 4.04 -0.44
N ASP A 18 1.14 4.34 0.85
CA ASP A 18 0.45 5.55 1.31
C ASP A 18 1.22 6.82 0.91
N LEU A 19 2.53 6.85 1.12
CA LEU A 19 3.39 7.96 0.70
C LEU A 19 3.31 8.18 -0.82
N LEU A 20 3.39 7.10 -1.60
CA LEU A 20 3.27 7.17 -3.06
C LEU A 20 1.91 7.73 -3.48
N SER A 21 0.82 7.28 -2.86
CA SER A 21 -0.53 7.78 -3.13
C SER A 21 -0.62 9.29 -2.87
N ASN A 22 -0.04 9.79 -1.77
CA ASN A 22 -0.04 11.21 -1.45
C ASN A 22 0.78 12.04 -2.45
N SER A 23 1.96 11.56 -2.85
CA SER A 23 2.78 12.23 -3.87
C SER A 23 2.10 12.28 -5.23
N LEU A 24 1.43 11.20 -5.63
CA LEU A 24 0.68 11.16 -6.88
C LEU A 24 -0.54 12.07 -6.86
N GLN A 25 -1.22 12.21 -5.72
CA GLN A 25 -2.34 13.13 -5.60
C GLN A 25 -1.91 14.59 -5.78
N ALA A 26 -0.73 14.96 -5.26
CA ALA A 26 -0.13 16.27 -5.50
C ALA A 26 0.26 16.48 -6.98
N MET A 27 0.70 15.43 -7.68
CA MET A 27 1.00 15.49 -9.12
C MET A 27 -0.26 15.59 -9.98
N VAL A 28 -1.36 14.93 -9.62
CA VAL A 28 -2.66 15.07 -10.32
C VAL A 28 -3.15 16.51 -10.28
N SER A 29 -2.83 17.26 -9.21
CA SER A 29 -3.20 18.68 -9.09
C SER A 29 -2.25 19.64 -9.81
N ALA A 30 -1.23 19.17 -10.52
CA ALA A 30 -0.35 20.02 -11.31
C ALA A 30 -1.00 20.43 -12.64
N ASP A 31 -0.79 21.68 -13.08
CA ASP A 31 -1.32 22.25 -14.34
C ASP A 31 -0.66 21.67 -15.62
N ASP A 32 -0.21 20.41 -15.58
CA ASP A 32 0.32 19.68 -16.73
C ASP A 32 -0.61 18.48 -17.00
N LEU A 33 -1.30 18.51 -18.15
CA LEU A 33 -2.31 17.52 -18.52
C LEU A 33 -1.73 16.11 -18.63
N LEU A 34 -0.55 15.97 -19.26
CA LEU A 34 0.08 14.67 -19.44
C LEU A 34 0.56 14.11 -18.10
N LEU A 35 1.13 14.98 -17.26
CA LEU A 35 1.55 14.63 -15.91
C LEU A 35 0.36 14.22 -15.05
N GLY A 36 -0.78 14.92 -15.18
CA GLY A 36 -2.02 14.62 -14.47
C GLY A 36 -2.61 13.27 -14.85
N GLU A 37 -2.64 12.92 -16.14
CA GLU A 37 -3.10 11.62 -16.62
C GLU A 37 -2.21 10.46 -16.14
N MET A 38 -0.89 10.62 -16.23
CA MET A 38 0.07 9.63 -15.73
C MET A 38 -0.02 9.48 -14.20
N ALA A 39 -0.18 10.58 -13.47
CA ALA A 39 -0.36 10.57 -12.03
C ALA A 39 -1.67 9.88 -11.62
N ALA A 40 -2.75 10.07 -12.37
CA ALA A 40 -4.03 9.43 -12.11
C ALA A 40 -3.96 7.89 -12.30
N ALA A 41 -3.29 7.43 -13.37
CA ALA A 41 -3.07 6.01 -13.60
C ALA A 41 -2.25 5.38 -12.46
N LEU A 42 -1.13 6.01 -12.08
CA LEU A 42 -0.29 5.56 -10.98
C LEU A 42 -1.04 5.58 -9.64
N LEU A 43 -1.93 6.56 -9.42
CA LEU A 43 -2.71 6.67 -8.18
C LEU A 43 -3.69 5.50 -8.04
N ASN A 44 -4.29 5.05 -9.14
CA ASN A 44 -5.11 3.86 -9.13
C ASN A 44 -4.29 2.60 -8.82
N ASP A 45 -3.10 2.46 -9.41
CA ASP A 45 -2.20 1.32 -9.13
C ASP A 45 -1.73 1.31 -7.68
N ALA A 46 -1.36 2.47 -7.12
CA ALA A 46 -0.99 2.64 -5.72
C ALA A 46 -2.14 2.24 -4.79
N ARG A 47 -3.37 2.66 -5.09
CA ARG A 47 -4.57 2.28 -4.32
C ARG A 47 -4.81 0.77 -4.34
N VAL A 48 -4.67 0.13 -5.51
CA VAL A 48 -4.80 -1.33 -5.64
C VAL A 48 -3.72 -2.06 -4.84
N LEU A 49 -2.48 -1.58 -4.90
CA LEU A 49 -1.37 -2.14 -4.13
C LEU A 49 -1.63 -2.02 -2.62
N ASN A 50 -2.06 -0.84 -2.16
CA ASN A 50 -2.35 -0.60 -0.75
C ASN A 50 -3.42 -1.57 -0.21
N ASN A 51 -4.54 -1.70 -0.93
CA ASN A 51 -5.60 -2.65 -0.57
C ASN A 51 -5.12 -4.10 -0.48
N LYS A 52 -4.18 -4.51 -1.35
CA LYS A 52 -3.59 -5.86 -1.29
C LYS A 52 -2.70 -6.03 -0.05
N LEU A 53 -1.89 -5.02 0.27
CA LEU A 53 -1.04 -5.02 1.46
C LEU A 53 -1.85 -5.04 2.74
N GLU A 54 -2.93 -4.26 2.82
CA GLU A 54 -3.90 -4.29 3.91
C GLU A 54 -4.48 -5.68 4.14
N ARG A 55 -4.90 -6.34 3.05
CA ARG A 55 -5.44 -7.69 3.12
C ARG A 55 -4.40 -8.71 3.58
N ILE A 56 -3.16 -8.61 3.09
CA ILE A 56 -2.05 -9.47 3.53
C ILE A 56 -1.77 -9.22 5.00
N ARG A 57 -1.72 -7.97 5.45
CA ARG A 57 -1.53 -7.59 6.85
C ARG A 57 -2.60 -8.21 7.74
N TYR A 58 -3.87 -8.10 7.36
CA TYR A 58 -4.97 -8.74 8.07
C TYR A 58 -4.80 -10.28 8.16
N LEU A 59 -4.49 -10.94 7.04
CA LEU A 59 -4.30 -12.40 7.00
C LEU A 59 -3.13 -12.86 7.86
N VAL A 60 -2.01 -12.14 7.83
CA VAL A 60 -0.82 -12.47 8.63
C VAL A 60 -1.08 -12.28 10.12
N THR A 61 -1.79 -11.21 10.51
CA THR A 61 -2.15 -10.97 11.91
C THR A 61 -3.17 -12.01 12.42
N SER A 62 -4.24 -12.26 11.66
CA SER A 62 -5.29 -13.23 12.03
C SER A 62 -4.79 -14.67 12.07
N ALA A 63 -3.90 -15.08 11.15
CA ALA A 63 -3.27 -16.40 11.18
C ALA A 63 -2.37 -16.61 12.41
N THR A 64 -1.79 -15.54 12.97
CA THR A 64 -1.01 -15.65 14.22
C THR A 64 -1.85 -15.67 15.48
N GLU A 65 -3.11 -15.24 15.44
CA GLU A 65 -4.04 -15.24 16.58
C GLU A 65 -4.93 -16.50 16.64
N GLY A 66 -5.21 -17.12 15.49
CA GLY A 66 -6.05 -18.32 15.40
C GLY A 66 -5.38 -19.67 15.73
N ASP A 67 -4.05 -19.70 15.89
CA ASP A 67 -3.27 -20.92 16.20
C ASP A 67 -3.01 -21.11 17.71
N ALA A 68 -3.67 -20.29 18.54
CA ALA A 68 -3.57 -20.32 20.01
C ALA A 68 -4.81 -20.93 20.70
N GLY A 69 -5.73 -21.54 19.93
CA GLY A 69 -6.97 -22.17 20.41
C GLY A 69 -6.94 -23.68 20.39
#